data_AF-A0A5C8S2G8-F1
#
_entry.id   AF-A0A5C8S2G8-F1
#
_cell.length_a   1.000
_cell.length_b   1.000
_cell.length_c   1.000
_cell.angle_alpha   90.00
_cell.angle_beta   90.00
_cell.angle_gamma   90.00
#
_symmetry.space_group_name_H-M   'P 1'
#
loop_
_entity.id
_entity.type
_entity.pdbx_description
1 polymer ?
#
loop_
_entity_poly.entity_id
_entity_poly.type
_entity_poly.pdbx_seq_one_letter_code
_entity_poly.pdbx_strand_id
1 'polypeptide(L)'
;MYRHVTAVLIASISLAACQTATPSPQQAAVFQEDVARLRADRDARRISYTEWAERTSAAARANVTLTPDQEAAIAYRTQLARRVDAGEMTPRQFERESARTLSRVKSGKQGV
;
A
#
# COMPACT_ATOMS: atom_id res chain seq x y z
N MET A 1 -42.62 -18.83 39.97
CA MET A 1 -43.47 -17.86 39.24
C MET A 1 -42.96 -16.47 39.54
N TYR A 2 -42.40 -15.76 38.56
CA TYR A 2 -42.76 -14.38 38.18
C TYR A 2 -41.83 -13.96 37.02
N ARG A 3 -42.46 -13.80 35.86
CA ARG A 3 -41.85 -13.35 34.61
C ARG A 3 -41.76 -11.84 34.69
N HIS A 4 -40.59 -11.25 34.43
CA HIS A 4 -40.52 -9.86 34.01
C HIS A 4 -39.69 -9.78 32.73
N VAL A 5 -40.44 -9.85 31.64
CA VAL A 5 -40.05 -9.34 30.32
C VAL A 5 -39.98 -7.81 30.47
N THR A 6 -38.80 -7.23 30.28
CA THR A 6 -38.70 -5.78 30.07
C THR A 6 -37.88 -5.57 28.81
N ALA A 7 -38.62 -5.30 27.74
CA ALA A 7 -38.10 -4.82 26.49
C ALA A 7 -37.61 -3.37 26.61
N VAL A 8 -36.84 -2.98 25.60
CA VAL A 8 -36.53 -1.61 25.17
C VAL A 8 -35.36 -0.93 25.89
N LEU A 9 -34.21 -0.85 25.21
CA LEU A 9 -33.76 0.43 24.65
C LEU A 9 -32.78 0.18 23.50
N ILE A 10 -33.26 0.43 22.28
CA ILE A 10 -32.41 0.62 21.10
C ILE A 10 -31.70 1.95 21.33
N ALA A 11 -30.49 1.91 21.87
CA ALA A 11 -29.59 3.05 21.89
C ALA A 11 -28.98 3.17 20.50
N SER A 12 -29.59 4.03 19.69
CA SER A 12 -29.07 4.54 18.43
C SER A 12 -27.69 5.17 18.66
N ILE A 13 -26.62 4.40 18.49
CA ILE A 13 -25.26 4.94 18.40
C ILE A 13 -25.12 5.48 16.98
N SER A 14 -25.67 6.66 16.74
CA SER A 14 -25.32 7.48 15.59
C SER A 14 -24.17 8.41 15.99
N LEU A 15 -23.21 8.56 15.08
CA LEU A 15 -22.04 9.44 15.10
C LEU A 15 -20.78 8.93 15.83
N ALA A 16 -20.09 7.99 15.21
CA ALA A 16 -18.63 7.98 15.23
C ALA A 16 -18.09 7.25 14.00
N ALA A 17 -17.58 8.02 13.03
CA ALA A 17 -16.30 7.79 12.37
C ALA A 17 -16.27 8.56 11.05
N CYS A 18 -15.45 9.60 10.97
CA CYS A 18 -14.63 9.77 9.77
C CYS A 18 -13.88 8.44 9.61
N GLN A 19 -14.44 7.54 8.79
CA GLN A 19 -13.84 6.25 8.47
C GLN A 19 -12.61 6.56 7.64
N THR A 20 -11.49 6.82 8.32
CA THR A 20 -10.17 6.56 7.76
C THR A 20 -10.17 5.06 7.47
N ALA A 21 -10.48 4.72 6.21
CA ALA A 21 -10.66 3.36 5.75
C ALA A 21 -9.33 2.60 5.93
N THR A 22 -9.17 2.02 7.11
CA THR A 22 -8.07 1.12 7.41
C THR A 22 -8.49 -0.20 6.77
N PRO A 23 -7.70 -0.76 5.84
CA PRO A 23 -8.09 -1.99 5.15
C PRO A 23 -8.37 -3.09 6.17
N SER A 24 -9.40 -3.90 5.92
CA SER A 24 -9.72 -5.04 6.78
C SER A 24 -8.53 -6.01 6.83
N PRO A 25 -8.36 -6.80 7.90
CA PRO A 25 -7.28 -7.77 7.99
C PRO A 25 -7.23 -8.75 6.81
N GLN A 26 -8.39 -9.18 6.30
CA GLN A 26 -8.47 -9.99 5.08
C GLN A 26 -7.96 -9.23 3.85
N GLN A 27 -8.34 -7.97 3.67
CA GLN A 27 -7.93 -7.16 2.53
C GLN A 27 -6.43 -6.82 2.58
N ALA A 28 -5.87 -6.60 3.77
CA ALA A 28 -4.45 -6.44 3.97
C ALA A 28 -3.66 -7.71 3.61
N ALA A 29 -4.17 -8.90 3.97
CA ALA A 29 -3.53 -10.18 3.63
C ALA A 29 -3.50 -10.41 2.11
N VAL A 30 -4.62 -10.18 1.41
CA VAL A 30 -4.69 -10.30 -0.06
C VAL A 30 -3.73 -9.31 -0.73
N PHE A 31 -3.66 -8.07 -0.24
CA PHE A 31 -2.70 -7.08 -0.75
C PHE A 31 -1.24 -7.53 -0.58
N GLN A 32 -0.87 -8.08 0.58
CA GLN A 32 0.49 -8.60 0.80
C GLN A 32 0.81 -9.78 -0.13
N GLU A 33 -0.14 -10.68 -0.34
CA GLU A 33 0.00 -11.81 -1.26
C GLU A 33 0.18 -11.35 -2.71
N ASP A 34 -0.62 -10.38 -3.16
CA ASP A 34 -0.51 -9.80 -4.51
C ASP A 34 0.86 -9.14 -4.73
N VAL A 35 1.36 -8.38 -3.76
CA VAL A 35 2.69 -7.75 -3.83
C VAL A 35 3.81 -8.80 -3.86
N ALA A 36 3.68 -9.87 -3.07
CA ALA A 36 4.64 -10.98 -3.07
C ALA A 36 4.65 -11.72 -4.41
N ARG A 37 3.48 -12.00 -5.00
CA ARG A 37 3.36 -12.61 -6.33
C ARG A 37 3.99 -11.73 -7.41
N LEU A 38 3.71 -10.43 -7.40
CA LEU A 38 4.31 -9.48 -8.33
C LEU A 38 5.84 -9.44 -8.23
N ARG A 39 6.38 -9.53 -7.01
CA ARG A 39 7.85 -9.61 -6.82
C ARG A 39 8.41 -10.92 -7.41
N ALA A 40 7.76 -12.05 -7.16
CA ALA A 40 8.19 -13.33 -7.71
C ALA A 40 8.19 -13.34 -9.25
N ASP A 41 7.15 -12.79 -9.87
CA ASP A 41 7.07 -12.66 -11.33
C ASP A 41 8.19 -11.77 -11.89
N ARG A 42 8.51 -10.66 -11.19
CA ARG A 42 9.64 -9.79 -11.57
C ARG A 42 10.96 -10.53 -11.45
N ASP A 43 11.19 -11.25 -10.36
CA ASP A 43 12.44 -11.98 -10.12
C ASP A 43 12.62 -13.15 -11.09
N ALA A 44 11.53 -13.78 -11.52
CA ALA A 44 11.48 -14.74 -12.62
C ALA A 44 11.58 -14.08 -14.02
N ARG A 45 11.70 -12.75 -14.10
CA ARG A 45 11.75 -11.94 -15.33
C ARG A 45 10.52 -12.11 -16.24
N ARG A 46 9.37 -12.47 -15.68
CA ARG A 46 8.10 -12.56 -16.42
C ARG A 46 7.49 -11.19 -16.70
N ILE A 47 7.80 -10.21 -15.85
CA ILE A 47 7.38 -8.82 -15.97
C ILE A 47 8.60 -7.89 -15.86
N SER A 48 8.52 -6.72 -16.50
CA SER A 48 9.58 -5.70 -16.44
C SER A 48 9.60 -5.00 -15.07
N TYR A 49 10.64 -4.21 -14.79
CA TYR A 49 10.64 -3.37 -13.59
C TYR A 49 9.53 -2.33 -13.63
N THR A 50 9.27 -1.75 -14.80
CA THR A 50 8.22 -0.74 -14.99
C THR A 50 6.85 -1.34 -14.74
N GLU A 51 6.56 -2.51 -15.31
CA GLU A 51 5.30 -3.20 -15.08
C GLU A 51 5.14 -3.57 -13.60
N TRP A 52 6.21 -4.07 -12.97
CA TRP A 52 6.20 -4.37 -11.54
C TRP A 52 5.89 -3.14 -10.69
N ALA A 53 6.52 -1.99 -10.99
CA ALA A 53 6.29 -0.74 -10.28
C ALA A 53 4.86 -0.24 -10.47
N GLU A 54 4.34 -0.27 -11.69
CA GLU A 54 2.98 0.19 -12.01
C GLU A 54 1.92 -0.68 -11.33
N ARG A 55 2.04 -2.02 -11.40
CA ARG A 55 1.08 -2.94 -10.78
C ARG A 55 1.11 -2.87 -9.26
N THR A 56 2.29 -2.75 -8.65
CA THR A 56 2.41 -2.55 -7.19
C THR A 56 1.78 -1.22 -6.77
N SER A 57 1.94 -0.17 -7.58
CA SER A 57 1.36 1.15 -7.31
C SER A 57 -0.16 1.16 -7.44
N ALA A 58 -0.69 0.49 -8.46
CA ALA A 58 -2.12 0.30 -8.63
C ALA A 58 -2.73 -0.48 -7.45
N ALA A 59 -2.05 -1.55 -7.00
CA ALA A 59 -2.45 -2.30 -5.82
C ALA A 59 -2.43 -1.43 -4.54
N ALA A 60 -1.42 -0.57 -4.37
CA ALA A 60 -1.35 0.34 -3.23
C ALA A 60 -2.52 1.34 -3.23
N ARG A 61 -2.80 1.99 -4.36
CA ARG A 61 -3.92 2.93 -4.51
C ARG A 61 -5.29 2.30 -4.28
N ALA A 62 -5.44 1.01 -4.62
CA ALA A 62 -6.68 0.28 -4.41
C ALA A 62 -6.95 -0.08 -2.94
N ASN A 63 -5.91 -0.13 -2.09
CA ASN A 63 -6.01 -0.62 -0.72
C ASN A 63 -5.81 0.45 0.35
N VAL A 64 -5.13 1.56 0.02
CA VAL A 64 -4.88 2.66 0.96
C VAL A 64 -4.99 4.03 0.28
N THR A 65 -5.47 5.02 1.02
CA THR A 65 -5.34 6.42 0.61
C THR A 65 -3.89 6.85 0.81
N LEU A 66 -3.22 7.21 -0.29
CA LEU A 66 -1.84 7.63 -0.28
C LEU A 66 -1.74 9.14 0.00
N THR A 67 -0.73 9.53 0.78
CA THR A 67 -0.37 10.95 0.93
C THR A 67 0.34 11.45 -0.33
N PRO A 68 0.38 12.77 -0.58
CA PRO A 68 1.12 13.34 -1.71
C PRO A 68 2.58 12.88 -1.76
N ASP A 69 3.25 12.78 -0.61
CA ASP A 69 4.64 12.28 -0.54
C ASP A 69 4.77 10.80 -0.92
N GLN A 70 3.78 9.99 -0.57
CA GLN A 70 3.74 8.58 -0.96
C GLN A 70 3.49 8.43 -2.47
N GLU A 71 2.62 9.25 -3.04
CA GLU A 71 2.40 9.32 -4.49
C GLU A 71 3.67 9.76 -5.23
N ALA A 72 4.38 10.76 -4.72
CA ALA A 72 5.65 11.21 -5.27
C ALA A 72 6.73 10.12 -5.20
N ALA A 73 6.81 9.38 -4.09
CA ALA A 73 7.73 8.26 -3.94
C ALA A 73 7.42 7.11 -4.91
N ILE A 74 6.14 6.83 -5.15
CA ILE A 74 5.68 5.87 -6.16
C ILE A 74 6.10 6.32 -7.56
N ALA A 75 5.83 7.57 -7.93
CA ALA A 75 6.21 8.13 -9.22
C ALA A 75 7.73 8.04 -9.44
N TYR A 76 8.51 8.38 -8.42
CA TYR A 76 9.96 8.25 -8.45
C TYR A 76 10.41 6.80 -8.65
N ARG A 77 9.81 5.84 -7.95
CA ARG A 77 10.11 4.41 -8.13
C ARG A 77 9.81 3.95 -9.56
N THR A 78 8.72 4.40 -10.17
CA THR A 78 8.41 4.10 -11.57
C THR A 78 9.44 4.69 -12.52
N GLN A 79 9.95 5.90 -12.25
CA GLN A 79 11.04 6.47 -13.04
C GLN A 79 12.33 5.65 -12.93
N LEU A 80 12.70 5.21 -11.73
CA LEU A 80 13.84 4.31 -11.54
C LEU A 80 13.66 2.99 -12.29
N ALA A 81 12.46 2.42 -12.25
CA ALA A 81 12.13 1.19 -12.93
C ALA A 81 12.33 1.29 -14.45
N ARG A 82 11.90 2.40 -15.06
CA ARG A 82 12.14 2.69 -16.50
C ARG A 82 13.62 2.73 -16.84
N ARG A 83 14.45 3.29 -15.96
CA ARG A 83 15.92 3.32 -16.15
C ARG A 83 16.54 1.93 -16.06
N VAL A 84 15.99 1.04 -15.23
CA VAL A 84 16.44 -0.36 -15.19
C VAL A 84 16.09 -1.08 -16.47
N ASP A 85 14.86 -0.93 -16.95
CA ASP A 85 14.42 -1.57 -18.19
C ASP A 85 15.16 -1.01 -19.42
N ALA A 86 15.56 0.27 -19.40
CA ALA A 86 16.41 0.89 -20.42
C ALA A 86 17.91 0.50 -20.31
N GLY A 87 18.31 -0.25 -19.26
CA GLY A 87 19.71 -0.62 -19.03
C GLY A 87 20.60 0.50 -18.47
N GLU A 88 20.03 1.68 -18.17
CA GLU A 88 20.74 2.83 -17.60
C GLU A 88 20.99 2.70 -16.09
N MET A 89 20.33 1.74 -15.44
CA MET A 89 20.42 1.48 -14.01
C MET A 89 20.44 -0.02 -13.74
N THR A 90 21.27 -0.45 -12.79
CA THR A 90 21.28 -1.85 -12.35
C THR A 90 20.14 -2.14 -11.37
N PRO A 91 19.63 -3.39 -11.33
CA PRO A 91 18.73 -3.87 -10.28
C PRO A 91 19.12 -3.47 -8.85
N ARG A 92 20.41 -3.59 -8.52
CA ARG A 92 20.93 -3.28 -7.18
C ARG A 92 20.87 -1.78 -6.86
N GLN A 93 21.09 -0.93 -7.85
CA GLN A 93 20.93 0.52 -7.69
C GLN A 93 19.45 0.88 -7.49
N PHE A 94 18.55 0.26 -8.26
CA PHE A 94 17.12 0.44 -8.10
C PHE A 94 16.64 0.13 -6.68
N GLU A 95 17.05 -1.01 -6.11
CA GLU A 95 16.66 -1.39 -4.76
C GLU A 95 17.18 -0.41 -3.70
N ARG A 96 18.43 0.03 -3.85
CA ARG A 96 19.05 1.01 -2.95
C ARG A 96 18.32 2.35 -2.98
N GLU A 97 18.08 2.90 -4.17
CA GLU A 97 17.43 4.20 -4.33
C GLU A 97 15.95 4.14 -3.92
N SER A 98 15.26 3.04 -4.24
CA SER A 98 13.88 2.80 -3.77
C SER A 98 13.81 2.76 -2.24
N ALA A 99 14.73 2.05 -1.57
CA ALA A 99 14.77 1.97 -0.11
C ALA A 99 15.10 3.32 0.56
N ARG A 100 15.97 4.12 -0.06
CA ARG A 100 16.29 5.48 0.39
C ARG A 100 15.08 6.39 0.34
N THR A 101 14.34 6.39 -0.77
CA THR A 101 13.12 7.19 -0.92
C THR A 101 12.04 6.76 0.07
N LEU A 102 11.82 5.46 0.25
CA LEU A 102 10.89 4.95 1.27
C LEU A 102 11.28 5.37 2.69
N SER A 103 12.57 5.36 3.01
CA SER A 103 13.07 5.81 4.31
C SER A 103 12.79 7.30 4.53
N ARG A 104 12.98 8.15 3.52
CA ARG A 104 12.66 9.58 3.60
C ARG A 104 11.17 9.82 3.85
N VAL A 105 10.28 9.11 3.15
CA VAL A 105 8.84 9.19 3.38
C VAL A 105 8.48 8.75 4.80
N LYS A 106 9.10 7.68 5.31
CA LYS A 106 8.86 7.20 6.67
C LYS A 106 9.33 8.21 7.74
N SER A 107 10.54 8.75 7.57
CA SER A 107 11.11 9.75 8.50
C SER A 107 10.36 11.08 8.47
N GLY A 108 9.90 11.53 7.29
CA GLY A 108 9.07 12.74 7.17
C GLY A 108 7.73 12.60 7.89
N LYS A 109 7.20 11.39 8.01
CA LYS A 109 5.96 11.08 8.75
C LYS A 109 6.13 11.02 10.27
N GLN A 110 7.36 11.01 10.78
CA GLN A 110 7.67 10.97 12.23
C GLN A 110 8.06 12.35 12.81
N GLY A 111 8.08 13.40 11.99
CA GLY A 111 8.50 14.75 12.38
C GLY A 111 7.37 15.74 12.69
N VAL A 112 6.13 15.27 12.89
CA VAL A 112 4.97 16.10 13.25
C VAL A 112 4.24 15.49 14.44
#